data_AF-A0A350IU68-F1
#
_entry.id   AF-A0A350IU68-F1
#
_cell.length_a   1.000
_cell.length_b   1.000
_cell.length_c   1.000
_cell.angle_alpha   90.00
_cell.angle_beta   90.00
_cell.angle_gamma   90.00
#
_symmetry.space_group_name_H-M   'P 1'
#
loop_
_entity.id
_entity.type
_entity.pdbx_description
1 polymer ?
#
loop_
_entity_poly.entity_id
_entity_poly.type
_entity_poly.pdbx_seq_one_letter_code
_entity_poly.pdbx_strand_id
1 'polypeptide(L)' 'MTPAAAIPTLAIMDRETALATLTPAYAEALRLRDQGADNAAIAARLDLPLEAVPNLLELAQAKLDTLLVLPAGEVD' A
#
# COMPACT_ATOMS: atom_id res chain seq x y z
N MET A 1 -29.02 -25.59 18.25
CA MET A 1 -27.55 -25.43 18.21
C MET A 1 -27.12 -25.56 16.77
N THR A 2 -26.86 -24.44 16.11
CA THR A 2 -26.36 -24.39 14.74
C THR A 2 -25.21 -23.38 14.75
N PRO A 3 -23.96 -23.75 14.49
CA PRO A 3 -22.98 -22.76 14.10
C PRO A 3 -23.31 -22.36 12.66
N ALA A 4 -23.83 -21.14 12.51
CA ALA A 4 -23.97 -20.47 11.23
C ALA A 4 -22.58 -20.32 10.60
N ALA A 5 -22.53 -20.62 9.30
CA ALA A 5 -21.41 -20.46 8.39
C ALA A 5 -20.45 -19.30 8.78
N ALA A 6 -19.24 -19.66 9.20
CA ALA A 6 -18.11 -18.75 9.10
C ALA A 6 -17.72 -18.71 7.62
N ILE A 7 -18.22 -17.70 6.91
CA ILE A 7 -17.64 -17.31 5.63
C ILE A 7 -16.15 -17.09 5.91
N PRO A 8 -15.21 -17.67 5.15
CA PRO A 8 -13.83 -17.24 5.25
C PRO A 8 -13.83 -15.78 4.81
N THR A 9 -13.75 -14.86 5.77
CA THR A 9 -13.41 -13.48 5.53
C THR A 9 -12.15 -13.53 4.70
N LEU A 10 -12.29 -13.22 3.40
CA LEU A 10 -11.17 -13.06 2.49
C LEU A 10 -10.12 -12.28 3.25
N ALA A 11 -9.00 -12.92 3.57
CA ALA A 11 -7.85 -12.28 4.16
C ALA A 11 -7.24 -11.39 3.07
N ILE A 12 -7.95 -10.30 2.78
CA ILE A 12 -7.40 -9.13 2.13
C ILE A 12 -6.24 -8.75 3.04
N MET A 13 -5.03 -8.77 2.49
CA MET A 13 -3.84 -8.36 3.24
C MET A 13 -4.15 -7.00 3.86
N ASP A 14 -4.04 -6.87 5.20
CA ASP A 14 -4.36 -5.60 5.85
C ASP A 14 -3.47 -4.51 5.25
N ARG A 15 -4.04 -3.33 4.99
CA ARG A 15 -3.32 -2.21 4.37
C ARG A 15 -2.01 -1.91 5.09
N GLU A 16 -1.96 -2.06 6.42
CA GLU A 16 -0.72 -1.87 7.18
C GLU A 16 0.33 -2.95 6.88
N THR A 17 -0.07 -4.20 6.64
CA THR A 17 0.84 -5.30 6.29
C THR A 17 1.36 -5.15 4.86
N ALA A 18 0.49 -4.73 3.93
CA ALA A 18 0.88 -4.39 2.56
C ALA A 18 1.85 -3.18 2.52
N LEU A 19 1.62 -2.18 3.38
CA LEU A 19 2.56 -1.06 3.55
C LEU A 19 3.88 -1.47 4.20
N ALA A 20 3.87 -2.44 5.12
CA ALA A 20 5.08 -2.97 5.74
C ALA A 20 5.93 -3.84 4.79
N THR A 21 5.31 -4.43 3.76
CA THR A 21 6.02 -5.17 2.70
C THR A 21 6.55 -4.26 1.59
N LEU A 22 5.99 -3.06 1.45
CA LEU A 22 6.51 -2.03 0.58
C LEU A 22 7.83 -1.44 1.11
N THR A 23 8.65 -0.95 0.20
CA THR A 23 9.84 -0.16 0.54
C THR A 23 9.41 1.06 1.38
N PRO A 24 10.15 1.45 2.43
CA PRO A 24 9.78 2.57 3.31
C PRO A 24 9.50 3.87 2.54
N ALA A 25 10.21 4.12 1.44
CA ALA A 25 9.97 5.27 0.57
C ALA A 25 8.57 5.26 -0.10
N TYR A 26 8.08 4.09 -0.54
CA TYR A 26 6.75 3.95 -1.13
C TYR A 26 5.66 4.09 -0.08
N ALA A 27 5.83 3.46 1.08
CA ALA A 27 4.87 3.56 2.17
C ALA A 27 4.74 5.01 2.68
N GLU A 28 5.87 5.71 2.82
CA GLU A 28 5.90 7.12 3.24
C GLU A 28 5.29 8.04 2.18
N ALA A 29 5.58 7.83 0.89
CA ALA A 29 4.96 8.59 -0.20
C ALA A 29 3.43 8.46 -0.21
N LEU A 30 2.93 7.23 -0.06
CA LEU A 30 1.49 6.97 0.01
C LEU A 30 0.85 7.58 1.26
N ARG A 31 1.52 7.50 2.42
CA ARG A 31 1.04 8.15 3.67
C ARG A 31 0.97 9.67 3.53
N LEU A 32 1.99 10.31 2.96
CA LEU A 32 1.99 11.75 2.72
C LEU A 32 0.87 12.14 1.76
N ARG A 33 0.65 11.34 0.70
CA ARG A 33 -0.44 11.56 -0.24
C ARG A 33 -1.83 11.40 0.42
N ASP A 34 -1.99 10.41 1.29
CA ASP A 34 -3.20 10.16 2.08
C ASP A 34 -3.51 11.32 3.04
N GLN A 35 -2.46 11.96 3.59
CA GLN A 35 -2.55 13.20 4.37
C GLN A 35 -2.86 14.45 3.54
N GLY A 36 -2.99 14.32 2.21
CA GLY A 36 -3.25 15.43 1.31
C GLY A 36 -2.01 16.24 0.93
N ALA A 37 -0.80 15.72 1.16
CA ALA A 37 0.42 16.40 0.75
C ALA A 37 0.53 16.51 -0.78
N ASP A 38 1.01 17.68 -1.23
CA ASP A 38 1.34 17.91 -2.62
C ASP A 38 2.61 17.15 -3.03
N ASN A 39 2.74 16.91 -4.34
CA ASN A 39 3.90 16.22 -4.90
C ASN A 39 5.22 16.91 -4.53
N ALA A 40 5.23 18.24 -4.38
CA ALA A 40 6.41 18.99 -3.96
C ALA A 40 6.81 18.72 -2.50
N ALA A 41 5.84 18.60 -1.60
CA ALA A 41 6.10 18.24 -0.21
C ALA A 41 6.60 16.78 -0.11
N ILE A 42 6.02 15.89 -0.92
CA ILE A 42 6.44 14.48 -1.00
C ILE A 42 7.89 14.37 -1.51
N ALA A 43 8.23 15.06 -2.60
CA ALA A 43 9.60 15.14 -3.13
C ALA A 43 10.59 15.63 -2.09
N ALA A 44 10.30 16.76 -1.44
CA ALA A 44 11.17 17.35 -0.43
C ALA A 44 11.35 16.42 0.79
N ARG A 45 10.31 15.66 1.16
CA ARG A 45 10.36 14.76 2.32
C ARG A 45 11.14 13.48 2.07
N LEU A 46 11.08 12.98 0.84
CA LEU A 46 11.73 11.75 0.40
C LEU A 46 13.09 11.99 -0.27
N ASP A 47 13.53 13.25 -0.37
CA ASP A 47 14.74 13.68 -1.08
C ASP A 47 14.77 13.19 -2.55
N LEU A 48 13.65 13.38 -3.24
CA LEU A 48 13.44 12.93 -4.63
C LEU A 48 13.22 14.12 -5.56
N PRO A 49 13.55 13.99 -6.85
CA PRO A 49 13.13 14.97 -7.84
C PRO A 49 11.61 14.96 -8.01
N LEU A 50 11.00 16.15 -8.11
CA LEU A 50 9.55 16.35 -8.24
C LEU A 50 8.93 15.53 -9.39
N GLU A 51 9.65 15.43 -10.51
CA GLU A 51 9.27 14.65 -11.70
C GLU A 51 9.18 13.14 -11.44
N ALA A 52 9.93 12.62 -10.47
CA ALA A 52 9.88 11.20 -10.11
C ALA A 52 8.76 10.87 -9.13
N VAL A 53 8.23 11.86 -8.40
CA VAL A 53 7.13 11.68 -7.43
C VAL A 53 5.88 11.04 -8.05
N PRO A 54 5.32 11.53 -9.18
CA PRO A 54 4.14 10.91 -9.76
C PRO A 54 4.38 9.46 -10.15
N ASN A 55 5.52 9.16 -10.80
CA ASN A 55 5.88 7.78 -11.18
C ASN A 55 6.08 6.88 -9.94
N LEU A 56 6.71 7.41 -8.88
CA LEU A 56 6.89 6.71 -7.62
C LEU A 56 5.55 6.39 -6.95
N LEU A 57 4.61 7.34 -6.93
CA LEU A 57 3.26 7.15 -6.39
C LEU A 57 2.46 6.13 -7.20
N GLU A 58 2.54 6.16 -8.54
CA GLU A 58 1.90 5.16 -9.39
C GLU A 58 2.45 3.75 -9.12
N LEU A 59 3.77 3.60 -9.06
CA LEU A 59 4.42 2.33 -8.72
C LEU A 59 4.04 1.85 -7.31
N ALA A 60 4.05 2.76 -6.33
CA ALA A 60 3.67 2.45 -4.96
C ALA A 60 2.20 1.96 -4.88
N GLN A 61 1.30 2.65 -5.58
CA GLN A 61 -0.11 2.32 -5.63
C GLN A 61 -0.36 1.00 -6.35
N ALA A 62 0.32 0.76 -7.48
CA ALA A 62 0.20 -0.50 -8.21
C ALA A 62 0.71 -1.70 -7.39
N LYS A 63 1.81 -1.52 -6.65
CA LYS A 63 2.31 -2.55 -5.73
C LYS A 63 1.36 -2.77 -4.54
N LEU A 64 0.82 -1.70 -3.97
CA LEU A 64 -0.18 -1.79 -2.91
C LEU A 64 -1.40 -2.55 -3.41
N ASP A 65 -1.95 -2.19 -4.57
CA ASP A 65 -3.08 -2.87 -5.18
C ASP A 65 -2.79 -4.36 -5.43
N THR A 66 -1.61 -4.68 -5.97
CA THR A 66 -1.16 -6.07 -6.16
C THR A 66 -1.13 -6.85 -4.84
N LEU A 67 -0.62 -6.25 -3.77
CA LEU A 67 -0.54 -6.87 -2.43
C LEU A 67 -1.93 -7.02 -1.78
N LEU A 68 -2.85 -6.10 -2.04
CA LEU A 68 -4.23 -6.14 -1.53
C LEU A 68 -5.11 -7.13 -2.31
N VAL A 69 -4.85 -7.28 -3.61
CA VAL A 69 -5.55 -8.23 -4.50
C VAL A 69 -5.01 -9.64 -4.36
N LEU A 70 -3.74 -9.81 -3.98
CA LEU A 70 -3.21 -11.14 -3.65
C LEU A 70 -4.00 -11.68 -2.44
N PRO A 71 -4.73 -12.80 -2.57
CA PRO A 71 -5.24 -13.47 -1.39
C PRO A 71 -4.01 -13.82 -0.53
N ALA A 72 -4.08 -13.56 0.77
CA ALA A 72 -3.00 -13.89 1.71
C ALA A 72 -2.83 -15.42 1.91
N GLY A 73 -2.86 -16.21 0.84
CA GLY A 73 -2.87 -17.66 0.84
C GLY A 73 -1.81 -18.26 -0.07
N GLU A 74 -1.14 -19.27 0.48
CA GLU A 74 -0.25 -20.26 -0.15
C GLU A 74 1.20 -19.80 -0.44
N VAL A 75 2.02 -19.78 0.62
CA VAL A 75 3.39 -20.32 0.51
C VAL A 75 3.38 -21.69 1.19
N ASP A 76 3.45 -22.75 0.38
CA ASP A 76 3.64 -24.15 0.78
C ASP A 76 5.07 -24.37 1.30
#